data_AF-A0A2Z6IM04-F1
#
_entry.id   AF-A0A2Z6IM04-F1
#
_cell.length_a   1.000
_cell.length_b   1.000
_cell.length_c   1.000
_cell.angle_alpha   90.00
_cell.angle_beta   90.00
_cell.angle_gamma   90.00
#
_symmetry.space_group_name_H-M   'P 1'
#
loop_
_entity.id
_entity.type
_entity.pdbx_description
1 polymer ?
#
loop_
_entity_poly.entity_id
_entity_poly.type
_entity_poly.pdbx_seq_one_letter_code
_entity_poly.pdbx_strand_id
1 'polypeptide(L)'
;MPKALRWWVLVLGLVALPGAWALPDPAGGVGGSGATPDGIGGTGIHPGGIGGTGIHPGGIGGTGIQPGGIGGTGITALGVIQRFGSIYVNGQEYALSPQTRYSVDGAAGTAKDLHLGDRVTVQAAADGRAIAQDVRVEHAVIGRVTEVDAAKRQLTILGETIQAGKTTPVTVHDSDQSLSFTALKAGDVVSISGLDRGNGHWLATAIRRLYPADTAPARVPLLLRGQVDALYPSQNTLEVGATKLKVNGALLQPLRVGQSVVVRGTYTDGQARVESVTPAALAAQDVGNRVSLVGYLARGDNGWTTHGVSLVEGSHTLYENGDAADMRAGSMVAISGQVKAPGVVTVESVTFRVNPMDFDLPALPQMAQGARGDWEQSENEGERPEVNSPEIERPDVERPEVRPQVERPEILDGD
;
A
#
# COMPACT_ATOMS: atom_id res chain seq x y z
N MET A 1 5.48 -59.26 23.30
CA MET A 1 5.80 -59.44 24.73
C MET A 1 6.80 -60.58 24.89
N PRO A 2 7.56 -60.68 26.00
CA PRO A 2 7.94 -59.65 26.99
C PRO A 2 9.31 -59.04 26.57
N LYS A 3 10.23 -58.45 27.36
CA LYS A 3 10.36 -58.00 28.77
C LYS A 3 10.85 -56.51 28.72
N ALA A 4 10.61 -55.57 29.65
CA ALA A 4 10.25 -55.53 31.08
C ALA A 4 11.42 -55.41 32.08
N LEU A 5 11.73 -54.17 32.48
CA LEU A 5 12.30 -53.64 33.76
C LEU A 5 12.11 -52.10 33.68
N ARG A 6 11.73 -51.26 34.69
CA ARG A 6 11.75 -51.25 36.17
C ARG A 6 13.18 -51.14 36.76
N TRP A 7 13.49 -50.30 37.78
CA TRP A 7 12.66 -49.44 38.65
C TRP A 7 13.49 -48.36 39.42
N TRP A 8 12.89 -47.17 39.67
CA TRP A 8 13.08 -46.27 40.85
C TRP A 8 14.47 -45.55 40.96
N VAL A 9 14.71 -44.50 41.78
CA VAL A 9 14.17 -44.05 43.09
C VAL A 9 13.90 -42.52 43.13
N LEU A 10 13.03 -42.10 44.06
CA LEU A 10 12.67 -40.72 44.41
C LEU A 10 13.14 -40.40 45.84
N VAL A 11 13.63 -39.19 46.11
CA VAL A 11 13.93 -38.70 47.48
C VAL A 11 13.34 -37.31 47.69
N LEU A 12 12.55 -37.15 48.76
CA LEU A 12 12.06 -35.86 49.26
C LEU A 12 13.04 -35.27 50.28
N GLY A 13 13.08 -33.95 50.37
CA GLY A 13 13.74 -33.23 51.46
C GLY A 13 12.86 -32.07 51.94
N LEU A 14 12.02 -32.32 52.94
CA LEU A 14 11.13 -31.33 53.54
C LEU A 14 11.49 -31.15 55.03
N VAL A 15 11.83 -29.93 55.44
CA VAL A 15 11.97 -29.50 56.83
C VAL A 15 11.35 -28.11 56.94
N ALA A 16 10.59 -27.83 58.01
CA ALA A 16 9.82 -26.60 58.12
C ALA A 16 9.71 -26.06 59.56
N LEU A 17 9.96 -24.75 59.69
CA LEU A 17 9.41 -23.83 60.72
C LEU A 17 9.87 -24.03 62.19
N PRO A 18 9.62 -23.05 63.10
CA PRO A 18 9.08 -21.70 62.89
C PRO A 18 9.97 -20.55 63.43
N GLY A 19 9.69 -19.33 62.98
CA GLY A 19 10.15 -18.07 63.59
C GLY A 19 9.59 -16.84 62.85
N ALA A 20 8.82 -15.99 63.54
CA ALA A 20 8.32 -14.71 62.99
C ALA A 20 9.41 -13.61 63.10
N TRP A 21 9.26 -12.33 62.71
CA TRP A 21 8.17 -11.36 62.94
C TRP A 21 8.05 -10.36 61.75
N ALA A 22 6.88 -9.70 61.64
CA ALA A 22 6.57 -8.49 60.86
C ALA A 22 6.42 -8.57 59.31
N LEU A 23 5.74 -7.54 58.77
CA LEU A 23 5.24 -7.30 57.40
C LEU A 23 5.34 -5.78 57.11
N PRO A 24 5.15 -5.24 55.87
CA PRO A 24 4.95 -5.85 54.54
C PRO A 24 6.14 -5.44 53.60
N ASP A 25 6.11 -5.15 52.28
CA ASP A 25 5.10 -5.11 51.19
C ASP A 25 5.81 -5.22 49.80
N PRO A 26 5.14 -5.60 48.68
CA PRO A 26 5.81 -5.82 47.39
C PRO A 26 5.55 -4.73 46.34
N ALA A 27 6.53 -3.86 46.07
CA ALA A 27 6.45 -2.83 45.02
C ALA A 27 7.75 -2.68 44.19
N GLY A 28 7.96 -3.59 43.22
CA GLY A 28 9.04 -3.51 42.23
C GLY A 28 8.78 -2.47 41.11
N GLY A 29 8.40 -1.25 41.47
CA GLY A 29 8.01 -0.20 40.52
C GLY A 29 9.20 0.60 39.99
N VAL A 30 9.46 0.54 38.68
CA VAL A 30 10.40 1.44 38.01
C VAL A 30 9.70 2.77 37.71
N GLY A 31 9.59 3.61 38.74
CA GLY A 31 8.98 4.94 38.67
C GLY A 31 9.59 5.86 39.72
N GLY A 32 10.61 6.63 39.32
CA GLY A 32 11.33 7.52 40.24
C GLY A 32 10.53 8.79 40.55
N SER A 33 10.02 8.90 41.78
CA SER A 33 9.45 10.15 42.32
C SER A 33 10.54 11.12 42.77
N GLY A 34 11.46 11.47 41.87
CA GLY A 34 12.62 12.33 42.13
C GLY A 34 12.34 13.80 41.86
N ALA A 35 11.95 14.57 42.88
CA ALA A 35 11.79 16.02 42.77
C ALA A 35 13.16 16.77 42.85
N THR A 36 14.01 16.59 41.84
CA THR A 36 15.22 17.41 41.62
C THR A 36 14.97 18.45 40.54
N PRO A 37 15.55 19.67 40.62
CA PRO A 37 15.34 20.72 39.62
C PRO A 37 15.69 20.33 38.18
N ASP A 38 16.67 19.43 38.02
CA ASP A 38 17.21 18.98 36.72
C ASP A 38 16.78 17.54 36.34
N GLY A 39 15.71 17.03 36.96
CA GLY A 39 15.24 15.64 36.78
C GLY A 39 14.31 15.44 35.58
N ILE A 40 14.75 14.69 34.56
CA ILE A 40 13.88 14.24 33.47
C ILE A 40 13.06 13.02 33.93
N GLY A 41 11.97 13.27 34.65
CA GLY A 41 11.00 12.22 35.00
C GLY A 41 10.09 12.56 36.18
N GLY A 42 8.82 12.85 35.91
CA GLY A 42 7.78 12.98 36.93
C GLY A 42 6.50 13.59 36.38
N THR A 43 5.34 13.10 36.81
CA THR A 43 4.03 13.65 36.43
C THR A 43 3.72 14.93 37.24
N GLY A 44 4.48 16.00 36.96
CA GLY A 44 4.40 17.29 37.67
C GLY A 44 3.88 18.41 36.78
N ILE A 45 2.96 19.23 37.31
CA ILE A 45 2.35 20.35 36.58
C ILE A 45 3.26 21.61 36.62
N HIS A 46 4.46 21.50 36.06
CA HIS A 46 5.46 22.56 36.04
C HIS A 46 5.64 23.18 34.65
N PRO A 47 5.64 24.53 34.51
CA PRO A 47 6.00 25.19 33.25
C PRO A 47 7.47 24.92 32.90
N GLY A 48 7.72 24.05 31.92
CA GLY A 48 9.07 23.72 31.43
C GLY A 48 9.45 22.23 31.47
N GLY A 49 8.64 21.35 32.09
CA GLY A 49 8.93 19.92 32.14
C GLY A 49 8.68 19.20 30.82
N ILE A 50 9.68 18.49 30.28
CA ILE A 50 9.54 17.62 29.09
C ILE A 50 9.01 16.24 29.54
N GLY A 51 7.74 16.19 29.97
CA GLY A 51 7.10 14.93 30.37
C GLY A 51 5.76 15.11 31.08
N GLY A 52 4.66 14.88 30.36
CA GLY A 52 3.32 14.82 30.95
C GLY A 52 2.22 14.90 29.91
N THR A 53 1.14 14.14 30.09
CA THR A 53 -0.06 14.15 29.23
C THR A 53 -0.98 15.33 29.56
N GLY A 54 -0.41 16.54 29.64
CA GLY A 54 -1.10 17.76 30.10
C GLY A 54 -1.68 18.57 28.94
N ILE A 55 -2.99 18.86 29.00
CA ILE A 55 -3.71 19.59 27.94
C ILE A 55 -3.48 21.10 28.09
N HIS A 56 -2.26 21.55 27.78
CA HIS A 56 -1.86 22.97 27.83
C HIS A 56 -1.39 23.48 26.45
N PRO A 57 -1.90 24.63 25.98
CA PRO A 57 -1.37 25.29 24.78
C PRO A 57 0.11 25.65 24.99
N GLY A 58 1.01 25.01 24.24
CA GLY A 58 2.47 25.20 24.32
C GLY A 58 3.26 24.05 24.93
N GLY A 59 2.62 22.97 25.40
CA GLY A 59 3.31 21.75 25.84
C GLY A 59 3.69 20.82 24.69
N ILE A 60 4.90 20.26 24.70
CA ILE A 60 5.35 19.23 23.73
C ILE A 60 4.82 17.85 24.18
N GLY A 61 3.49 17.67 24.18
CA GLY A 61 2.86 16.49 24.76
C GLY A 61 1.39 16.32 24.38
N GLY A 62 1.13 15.77 23.20
CA GLY A 62 -0.23 15.40 22.79
C GLY A 62 -0.29 14.73 21.42
N THR A 63 -1.00 13.61 21.32
CA THR A 63 -1.37 12.96 20.06
C THR A 63 -2.51 13.73 19.39
N GLY A 64 -2.18 14.85 18.75
CA GLY A 64 -3.12 15.66 17.96
C GLY A 64 -2.68 15.76 16.51
N ILE A 65 -3.63 15.72 15.56
CA ILE A 65 -3.37 15.96 14.14
C ILE A 65 -3.22 17.48 13.94
N GLN A 66 -2.04 18.01 14.29
CA GLN A 66 -1.60 19.37 14.00
C GLN A 66 -0.11 19.38 13.59
N PRO A 67 0.29 20.22 12.63
CA PRO A 67 1.64 20.22 12.07
C PRO A 67 2.64 20.94 13.00
N GLY A 68 3.25 20.20 13.93
CA GLY A 68 4.27 20.77 14.83
C GLY A 68 4.84 19.85 15.92
N GLY A 69 4.48 18.56 15.97
CA GLY A 69 5.04 17.63 16.95
C GLY A 69 6.52 17.31 16.68
N ILE A 70 7.38 17.45 17.70
CA ILE A 70 8.83 17.16 17.60
C ILE A 70 9.08 15.64 17.68
N GLY A 71 8.67 14.94 16.63
CA GLY A 71 8.71 13.48 16.53
C GLY A 71 8.06 13.03 15.24
N GLY A 72 8.84 13.08 14.14
CA GLY A 72 8.38 12.77 12.78
C GLY A 72 8.07 11.30 12.57
N THR A 73 6.95 10.82 13.13
CA THR A 73 6.37 9.52 12.79
C THR A 73 5.99 9.54 11.30
N GLY A 74 6.59 8.66 10.51
CA GLY A 74 6.25 8.52 9.10
C GLY A 74 4.85 7.96 8.91
N ILE A 75 4.32 8.09 7.70
CA ILE A 75 3.02 7.54 7.30
C ILE A 75 3.27 6.38 6.34
N THR A 76 2.64 5.24 6.59
CA THR A 76 2.58 4.10 5.66
C THR A 76 1.13 3.89 5.23
N ALA A 77 0.81 4.20 3.98
CA ALA A 77 -0.50 3.96 3.39
C ALA A 77 -0.51 2.65 2.60
N LEU A 78 -1.55 1.85 2.73
CA LEU A 78 -1.85 0.69 1.90
C LEU A 78 -3.26 0.85 1.34
N GLY A 79 -3.41 0.89 0.02
CA GLY A 79 -4.73 1.11 -0.57
C GLY A 79 -4.67 1.19 -2.08
N VAL A 80 -5.61 1.93 -2.66
CA VAL A 80 -5.67 2.19 -4.10
C VAL A 80 -5.46 3.67 -4.39
N ILE A 81 -4.92 3.99 -5.57
CA ILE A 81 -4.95 5.37 -6.09
C ILE A 81 -6.39 5.71 -6.48
N GLN A 82 -6.99 6.66 -5.77
CA GLN A 82 -8.38 7.11 -5.94
C GLN A 82 -8.50 8.34 -6.86
N ARG A 83 -7.44 9.16 -6.96
CA ARG A 83 -7.42 10.43 -7.73
C ARG A 83 -5.99 10.92 -7.98
N PHE A 84 -5.82 11.76 -9.00
CA PHE A 84 -4.56 12.40 -9.43
C PHE A 84 -4.53 13.93 -9.21
N GLY A 85 -3.37 14.52 -9.50
CA GLY A 85 -2.94 15.86 -9.09
C GLY A 85 -1.73 15.68 -8.19
N SER A 86 -2.00 15.52 -6.89
CA SER A 86 -1.25 14.60 -6.03
C SER A 86 -1.89 13.19 -6.14
N ILE A 87 -1.30 12.12 -5.60
CA ILE A 87 -2.04 10.84 -5.47
C ILE A 87 -2.92 10.88 -4.20
N TYR A 88 -4.16 10.42 -4.32
CA TYR A 88 -5.06 10.22 -3.18
C TYR A 88 -5.14 8.73 -2.88
N VAL A 89 -4.88 8.32 -1.64
CA VAL A 89 -4.91 6.93 -1.18
C VAL A 89 -5.57 6.89 0.20
N ASN A 90 -6.68 6.16 0.31
CA ASN A 90 -7.51 6.09 1.52
C ASN A 90 -7.91 7.49 2.04
N GLY A 91 -8.44 8.34 1.15
CA GLY A 91 -8.83 9.72 1.43
C GLY A 91 -7.69 10.73 1.49
N GLN A 92 -6.57 10.35 2.13
CA GLN A 92 -5.40 11.19 2.32
C GLN A 92 -4.71 11.53 0.99
N GLU A 93 -4.32 12.79 0.85
CA GLU A 93 -3.48 13.27 -0.25
C GLU A 93 -1.99 13.05 0.05
N TYR A 94 -1.24 12.49 -0.90
CA TYR A 94 0.21 12.36 -0.84
C TYR A 94 0.86 13.13 -2.00
N ALA A 95 1.56 14.21 -1.67
CA ALA A 95 2.28 15.04 -2.63
C ALA A 95 3.49 14.27 -3.19
N LEU A 96 3.62 14.27 -4.52
CA LEU A 96 4.78 13.70 -5.22
C LEU A 96 5.86 14.77 -5.40
N SER A 97 7.13 14.40 -5.25
CA SER A 97 8.28 15.30 -5.46
C SER A 97 9.32 14.68 -6.41
N PRO A 98 10.34 15.44 -6.86
CA PRO A 98 11.47 14.91 -7.62
C PRO A 98 12.32 13.87 -6.86
N GLN A 99 12.11 13.71 -5.55
CA GLN A 99 12.79 12.73 -4.69
C GLN A 99 11.93 11.50 -4.38
N THR A 100 10.64 11.50 -4.72
CA THR A 100 9.77 10.32 -4.57
C THR A 100 10.31 9.19 -5.44
N ARG A 101 10.52 8.02 -4.83
CA ARG A 101 10.91 6.81 -5.55
C ARG A 101 9.66 6.02 -5.96
N TYR A 102 9.74 5.36 -7.10
CA TYR A 102 8.63 4.58 -7.65
C TYR A 102 9.11 3.17 -7.98
N SER A 103 8.27 2.17 -7.71
CA SER A 103 8.49 0.81 -8.22
C SER A 103 7.18 0.12 -8.60
N VAL A 104 7.25 -0.81 -9.54
CA VAL A 104 6.16 -1.67 -9.99
C VAL A 104 6.59 -3.12 -9.79
N ASP A 105 5.93 -3.83 -8.89
CA ASP A 105 6.25 -5.22 -8.49
C ASP A 105 7.72 -5.47 -8.09
N GLY A 106 8.41 -4.42 -7.65
CA GLY A 106 9.82 -4.44 -7.24
C GLY A 106 10.82 -4.04 -8.34
N ALA A 107 10.39 -3.81 -9.59
CA ALA A 107 11.20 -3.14 -10.60
C ALA A 107 11.11 -1.62 -10.40
N ALA A 108 12.21 -0.89 -10.63
CA ALA A 108 12.20 0.58 -10.56
C ALA A 108 11.31 1.18 -11.67
N GLY A 109 10.55 2.22 -11.34
CA GLY A 109 9.63 2.89 -12.27
C GLY A 109 9.61 4.41 -12.08
N THR A 110 8.52 5.04 -12.51
CA THR A 110 8.33 6.49 -12.53
C THR A 110 6.91 6.89 -12.10
N ALA A 111 6.67 8.20 -11.95
CA ALA A 111 5.32 8.72 -11.73
C ALA A 111 4.33 8.42 -12.88
N LYS A 112 4.81 8.09 -14.09
CA LYS A 112 3.95 7.71 -15.24
C LYS A 112 3.40 6.29 -15.14
N ASP A 113 4.00 5.45 -14.30
CA ASP A 113 3.59 4.06 -14.12
C ASP A 113 2.42 3.91 -13.12
N LEU A 114 1.98 5.02 -12.51
CA LEU A 114 0.86 5.09 -11.59
C LEU A 114 -0.46 5.33 -12.33
N HIS A 115 -1.44 4.44 -12.14
CA HIS A 115 -2.77 4.54 -12.79
C HIS A 115 -3.90 4.61 -11.76
N LEU A 116 -5.09 5.03 -12.20
CA LEU A 116 -6.28 5.08 -11.34
C LEU A 116 -6.68 3.65 -10.94
N GLY A 117 -6.89 3.42 -9.65
CA GLY A 117 -7.20 2.10 -9.09
C GLY A 117 -5.99 1.18 -8.91
N ASP A 118 -4.76 1.62 -9.19
CA ASP A 118 -3.57 0.85 -8.84
C ASP A 118 -3.45 0.66 -7.34
N ARG A 119 -3.20 -0.58 -6.91
CA ARG A 119 -2.94 -0.88 -5.51
C ARG A 119 -1.51 -0.47 -5.18
N VAL A 120 -1.36 0.38 -4.17
CA VAL A 120 -0.07 0.95 -3.77
C VAL A 120 0.21 0.76 -2.27
N THR A 121 1.49 0.58 -1.96
CA THR A 121 2.06 1.00 -0.68
C THR A 121 2.73 2.36 -0.86
N VAL A 122 2.43 3.33 0.01
CA VAL A 122 3.07 4.66 0.04
C VAL A 122 3.77 4.83 1.38
N GLN A 123 5.05 5.18 1.38
CA GLN A 123 5.75 5.69 2.57
C GLN A 123 5.95 7.21 2.42
N ALA A 124 5.60 7.98 3.44
CA ALA A 124 5.63 9.44 3.41
C ALA A 124 6.12 10.06 4.73
N ALA A 125 6.69 11.26 4.66
CA ALA A 125 6.98 12.08 5.83
C ALA A 125 5.70 12.78 6.33
N ALA A 126 5.60 13.01 7.64
CA ALA A 126 4.50 13.74 8.27
C ALA A 126 4.81 15.25 8.45
N ASP A 127 5.61 15.83 7.56
CA ASP A 127 6.13 17.20 7.65
C ASP A 127 5.09 18.24 7.18
N GLY A 128 3.94 18.27 7.87
CA GLY A 128 2.82 19.19 7.65
C GLY A 128 1.92 18.86 6.45
N ARG A 129 2.49 18.46 5.31
CA ARG A 129 1.78 17.78 4.22
C ARG A 129 2.45 16.43 3.98
N ALA A 130 1.68 15.38 3.74
CA ALA A 130 2.25 14.06 3.47
C ALA A 130 3.00 14.09 2.13
N ILE A 131 4.33 14.05 2.16
CA ILE A 131 5.19 13.99 0.96
C ILE A 131 5.66 12.54 0.78
N ALA A 132 5.34 11.95 -0.37
CA ALA A 132 5.70 10.57 -0.69
C ALA A 132 7.22 10.44 -0.90
N GLN A 133 7.85 9.52 -0.15
CA GLN A 133 9.26 9.14 -0.30
C GLN A 133 9.42 7.88 -1.17
N ASP A 134 8.42 7.01 -1.14
CA ASP A 134 8.38 5.73 -1.85
C ASP A 134 6.92 5.38 -2.20
N VAL A 135 6.67 5.02 -3.46
CA VAL A 135 5.37 4.57 -3.97
C VAL A 135 5.59 3.26 -4.72
N ARG A 136 4.99 2.17 -4.23
CA ARG A 136 5.14 0.84 -4.81
C ARG A 136 3.80 0.34 -5.33
N VAL A 137 3.66 0.25 -6.65
CA VAL A 137 2.53 -0.44 -7.29
C VAL A 137 2.74 -1.94 -7.14
N GLU A 138 1.71 -2.63 -6.65
CA GLU A 138 1.75 -4.06 -6.41
C GLU A 138 0.56 -4.75 -7.07
N HIS A 139 0.78 -5.31 -8.26
CA HIS A 139 -0.25 -6.11 -8.92
C HIS A 139 -0.56 -7.38 -8.09
N ALA A 140 -1.80 -7.85 -8.24
CA ALA A 140 -2.25 -9.13 -7.71
C ALA A 140 -1.83 -10.27 -8.65
N VAL A 141 -2.17 -10.12 -9.93
CA VAL A 141 -1.93 -11.11 -10.98
C VAL A 141 -1.50 -10.41 -12.27
N ILE A 142 -0.52 -11.00 -12.97
CA ILE A 142 -0.20 -10.68 -14.37
C ILE A 142 -0.18 -12.01 -15.14
N GLY A 143 -0.94 -12.10 -16.23
CA GLY A 143 -0.98 -13.31 -17.04
C GLY A 143 -2.02 -13.29 -18.15
N ARG A 144 -2.23 -14.46 -18.77
CA ARG A 144 -3.25 -14.67 -19.81
C ARG A 144 -4.61 -14.97 -19.18
N VAL A 145 -5.63 -14.24 -19.62
CA VAL A 145 -7.03 -14.51 -19.29
C VAL A 145 -7.43 -15.86 -19.89
N THR A 146 -7.97 -16.74 -19.06
CA THR A 146 -8.43 -18.09 -19.48
C THR A 146 -9.95 -18.15 -19.69
N GLU A 147 -10.70 -17.30 -18.99
CA GLU A 147 -12.17 -17.23 -19.06
C GLU A 147 -12.64 -15.78 -18.82
N VAL A 148 -13.77 -15.40 -19.42
CA VAL A 148 -14.42 -14.10 -19.23
C VAL A 148 -15.93 -14.31 -19.08
N ASP A 149 -16.47 -13.95 -17.92
CA ASP A 149 -17.92 -13.73 -17.77
C ASP A 149 -18.19 -12.22 -17.78
N ALA A 150 -18.58 -11.72 -18.95
CA ALA A 150 -18.89 -10.32 -19.16
C ALA A 150 -20.16 -9.85 -18.41
N ALA A 151 -21.08 -10.76 -18.08
CA ALA A 151 -22.32 -10.44 -17.37
C ALA A 151 -22.10 -10.30 -15.85
N LYS A 152 -21.27 -11.18 -15.27
CA LYS A 152 -20.80 -11.07 -13.87
C LYS A 152 -19.67 -10.05 -13.69
N ARG A 153 -19.03 -9.60 -14.78
CA ARG A 153 -17.75 -8.86 -14.79
C ARG A 153 -16.63 -9.60 -14.06
N GLN A 154 -16.46 -10.88 -14.40
CA GLN A 154 -15.47 -11.79 -13.83
C GLN A 154 -14.46 -12.23 -14.91
N LEU A 155 -13.17 -12.35 -14.53
CA LEU A 155 -12.12 -13.00 -15.32
C LEU A 155 -11.56 -14.19 -14.53
N THR A 156 -11.06 -15.20 -15.23
CA THR A 156 -10.22 -16.26 -14.63
C THR A 156 -8.80 -16.14 -15.19
N ILE A 157 -7.79 -16.01 -14.33
CA ILE A 157 -6.36 -15.85 -14.70
C ILE A 157 -5.53 -16.77 -13.81
N LEU A 158 -4.71 -17.65 -14.38
CA LEU A 158 -3.98 -18.72 -13.66
C LEU A 158 -4.86 -19.76 -12.90
N GLY A 159 -6.15 -19.47 -12.69
CA GLY A 159 -7.07 -20.19 -11.80
C GLY A 159 -7.73 -19.23 -10.80
N GLU A 160 -7.08 -18.09 -10.54
CA GLU A 160 -7.61 -17.00 -9.72
C GLU A 160 -8.88 -16.39 -10.32
N THR A 161 -9.89 -16.19 -9.49
CA THR A 161 -11.15 -15.53 -9.83
C THR A 161 -11.05 -14.03 -9.57
N ILE A 162 -11.07 -13.23 -10.63
CA ILE A 162 -10.95 -11.79 -10.59
C ILE A 162 -12.31 -11.13 -10.81
N GLN A 163 -12.90 -10.57 -9.77
CA GLN A 163 -14.17 -9.82 -9.85
C GLN A 163 -13.90 -8.33 -10.05
N ALA A 164 -14.41 -7.73 -11.13
CA ALA A 164 -14.43 -6.27 -11.30
C ALA A 164 -15.72 -5.65 -10.75
N GLY A 165 -15.61 -4.49 -10.11
CA GLY A 165 -16.73 -3.63 -9.74
C GLY A 165 -17.23 -2.80 -10.94
N LYS A 166 -18.39 -2.14 -10.80
CA LYS A 166 -18.96 -1.30 -11.88
C LYS A 166 -18.01 -0.18 -12.32
N THR A 167 -17.31 0.43 -11.36
CA THR A 167 -16.38 1.55 -11.54
C THR A 167 -14.92 1.14 -11.73
N THR A 168 -14.57 -0.15 -11.68
CA THR A 168 -13.19 -0.62 -11.95
C THR A 168 -12.77 -0.18 -13.36
N PRO A 169 -11.74 0.67 -13.52
CA PRO A 169 -11.21 1.06 -14.81
C PRO A 169 -10.60 -0.13 -15.54
N VAL A 170 -10.78 -0.13 -16.86
CA VAL A 170 -10.14 -1.08 -17.78
C VAL A 170 -9.41 -0.24 -18.83
N THR A 171 -8.10 -0.42 -18.99
CA THR A 171 -7.29 0.38 -19.92
C THR A 171 -6.41 -0.48 -20.83
N VAL A 172 -5.84 0.11 -21.86
CA VAL A 172 -4.74 -0.46 -22.65
C VAL A 172 -3.39 -0.04 -22.03
N HIS A 173 -2.36 -0.88 -22.16
CA HIS A 173 -0.97 -0.48 -21.85
C HIS A 173 -0.50 0.62 -22.81
N ASP A 174 0.34 1.54 -22.34
CA ASP A 174 1.00 2.59 -23.13
C ASP A 174 0.06 3.57 -23.84
N SER A 175 -1.19 3.68 -23.38
CA SER A 175 -2.11 4.74 -23.77
C SER A 175 -3.18 4.98 -22.71
N ASP A 176 -3.71 6.20 -22.63
CA ASP A 176 -4.84 6.56 -21.77
C ASP A 176 -6.20 5.99 -22.29
N GLN A 177 -6.17 5.02 -23.21
CA GLN A 177 -7.38 4.45 -23.80
C GLN A 177 -8.12 3.57 -22.79
N SER A 178 -9.27 4.07 -22.35
CA SER A 178 -10.28 3.29 -21.62
C SER A 178 -10.96 2.26 -22.52
N LEU A 179 -11.28 1.09 -21.95
CA LEU A 179 -11.99 -0.02 -22.58
C LEU A 179 -13.29 -0.32 -21.83
N SER A 180 -14.29 -0.85 -22.55
CA SER A 180 -15.36 -1.61 -21.88
C SER A 180 -14.78 -2.92 -21.32
N PHE A 181 -15.26 -3.37 -20.17
CA PHE A 181 -14.98 -4.72 -19.67
C PHE A 181 -15.35 -5.80 -20.71
N THR A 182 -16.39 -5.56 -21.52
CA THR A 182 -16.83 -6.45 -22.61
C THR A 182 -15.86 -6.53 -23.80
N ALA A 183 -14.79 -5.74 -23.81
CA ALA A 183 -13.73 -5.79 -24.82
C ALA A 183 -12.50 -6.63 -24.39
N LEU A 184 -12.54 -7.21 -23.18
CA LEU A 184 -11.59 -8.22 -22.73
C LEU A 184 -12.04 -9.60 -23.21
N LYS A 185 -11.10 -10.42 -23.69
CA LYS A 185 -11.37 -11.78 -24.18
C LYS A 185 -10.35 -12.80 -23.66
N ALA A 186 -10.73 -14.07 -23.67
CA ALA A 186 -9.79 -15.15 -23.36
C ALA A 186 -8.57 -15.09 -24.30
N GLY A 187 -7.40 -15.37 -23.75
CA GLY A 187 -6.09 -15.22 -24.40
C GLY A 187 -5.44 -13.84 -24.22
N ASP A 188 -6.21 -12.76 -23.94
CA ASP A 188 -5.65 -11.42 -23.66
C ASP A 188 -4.70 -11.51 -22.46
N VAL A 189 -3.60 -10.75 -22.53
CA VAL A 189 -2.63 -10.61 -21.42
C VAL A 189 -2.97 -9.33 -20.66
N VAL A 190 -3.17 -9.44 -19.36
CA VAL A 190 -3.55 -8.30 -18.49
C VAL A 190 -2.68 -8.26 -17.23
N SER A 191 -2.49 -7.07 -16.68
CA SER A 191 -2.15 -6.89 -15.26
C SER A 191 -3.40 -6.48 -14.47
N ILE A 192 -3.50 -7.00 -13.25
CA ILE A 192 -4.61 -6.76 -12.32
C ILE A 192 -4.04 -6.08 -11.08
N SER A 193 -4.43 -4.83 -10.86
CA SER A 193 -4.35 -4.20 -9.54
C SER A 193 -5.62 -4.61 -8.77
N GLY A 194 -5.47 -5.09 -7.54
CA GLY A 194 -6.62 -5.62 -6.80
C GLY A 194 -6.34 -6.05 -5.36
N LEU A 195 -7.43 -6.24 -4.62
CA LEU A 195 -7.46 -6.60 -3.20
C LEU A 195 -7.82 -8.08 -3.04
N ASP A 196 -7.04 -8.78 -2.23
CA ASP A 196 -7.16 -10.22 -1.94
C ASP A 196 -8.39 -10.50 -1.08
N ARG A 197 -9.26 -11.44 -1.47
CA ARG A 197 -10.40 -11.91 -0.66
C ARG A 197 -10.14 -13.28 0.01
N GLY A 198 -8.96 -13.86 -0.19
CA GLY A 198 -8.61 -15.23 0.19
C GLY A 198 -9.06 -16.27 -0.85
N ASN A 199 -8.49 -17.47 -0.74
CA ASN A 199 -8.84 -18.65 -1.54
C ASN A 199 -8.84 -18.43 -3.07
N GLY A 200 -7.94 -17.58 -3.57
CA GLY A 200 -7.81 -17.25 -4.99
C GLY A 200 -8.90 -16.34 -5.56
N HIS A 201 -9.66 -15.65 -4.71
CA HIS A 201 -10.64 -14.64 -5.12
C HIS A 201 -10.10 -13.22 -4.95
N TRP A 202 -10.31 -12.35 -5.94
CA TRP A 202 -9.81 -10.97 -5.95
C TRP A 202 -10.90 -9.96 -6.31
N LEU A 203 -10.83 -8.78 -5.70
CA LEU A 203 -11.51 -7.57 -6.21
C LEU A 203 -10.53 -6.79 -7.07
N ALA A 204 -10.77 -6.69 -8.39
CA ALA A 204 -9.99 -5.84 -9.27
C ALA A 204 -10.31 -4.36 -9.02
N THR A 205 -9.28 -3.59 -8.71
CA THR A 205 -9.33 -2.14 -8.51
C THR A 205 -8.85 -1.39 -9.76
N ALA A 206 -7.99 -2.00 -10.58
CA ALA A 206 -7.78 -1.64 -11.98
C ALA A 206 -7.40 -2.86 -12.84
N ILE A 207 -7.71 -2.82 -14.14
CA ILE A 207 -7.36 -3.86 -15.12
C ILE A 207 -6.66 -3.19 -16.31
N ARG A 208 -5.44 -3.58 -16.64
CA ARG A 208 -4.70 -3.03 -17.78
C ARG A 208 -4.33 -4.13 -18.77
N ARG A 209 -4.84 -4.06 -19.99
CA ARG A 209 -4.52 -5.02 -21.06
C ARG A 209 -3.15 -4.70 -21.64
N LEU A 210 -2.19 -5.57 -21.34
CA LEU A 210 -0.82 -5.51 -21.84
C LEU A 210 -0.77 -5.91 -23.33
N TYR A 211 -1.46 -6.98 -23.70
CA TYR A 211 -1.56 -7.43 -25.09
C TYR A 211 -2.93 -8.04 -25.41
N PRO A 212 -3.55 -7.71 -26.55
CA PRO A 212 -4.61 -8.53 -27.14
C PRO A 212 -4.15 -9.98 -27.39
N ALA A 213 -5.03 -10.95 -27.21
CA ALA A 213 -4.76 -12.39 -27.39
C ALA A 213 -4.03 -12.73 -28.70
N ASP A 214 -4.45 -12.04 -29.76
CA ASP A 214 -4.08 -12.14 -31.16
C ASP A 214 -2.73 -11.48 -31.51
N THR A 215 -2.23 -10.57 -30.68
CA THR A 215 -0.93 -9.88 -30.87
C THR A 215 0.04 -10.09 -29.70
N ALA A 216 -0.34 -10.88 -28.70
CA ALA A 216 0.47 -11.20 -27.54
C ALA A 216 1.70 -12.05 -27.90
N PRO A 217 2.93 -11.63 -27.55
CA PRO A 217 4.15 -12.34 -27.94
C PRO A 217 4.25 -13.76 -27.34
N ALA A 218 5.14 -14.56 -27.92
CA ALA A 218 5.37 -15.96 -27.50
C ALA A 218 5.89 -16.07 -26.04
N ARG A 219 6.61 -15.04 -25.57
CA ARG A 219 6.98 -14.84 -24.16
C ARG A 219 6.21 -13.65 -23.59
N VAL A 220 5.42 -13.88 -22.53
CA VAL A 220 4.70 -12.83 -21.80
C VAL A 220 4.91 -13.01 -20.28
N PRO A 221 4.88 -11.92 -19.48
CA PRO A 221 5.12 -12.01 -18.05
C PRO A 221 4.06 -12.86 -17.33
N LEU A 222 4.49 -13.50 -16.25
CA LEU A 222 3.66 -14.16 -15.25
C LEU A 222 4.01 -13.57 -13.88
N LEU A 223 2.99 -13.10 -13.16
CA LEU A 223 3.08 -12.75 -11.75
C LEU A 223 1.84 -13.27 -11.03
N LEU A 224 2.05 -13.87 -9.86
CA LEU A 224 0.98 -14.22 -8.92
C LEU A 224 1.42 -13.86 -7.51
N ARG A 225 0.63 -13.05 -6.82
CA ARG A 225 0.77 -12.78 -5.40
C ARG A 225 -0.31 -13.56 -4.64
N GLY A 226 0.02 -14.06 -3.45
CA GLY A 226 -0.93 -14.76 -2.59
C GLY A 226 -0.22 -15.38 -1.38
N GLN A 227 -0.95 -16.16 -0.59
CA GLN A 227 -0.35 -17.01 0.44
C GLN A 227 0.04 -18.38 -0.14
N VAL A 228 1.04 -19.04 0.42
CA VAL A 228 1.36 -20.43 0.12
C VAL A 228 0.36 -21.34 0.82
N ASP A 229 -0.55 -21.97 0.08
CA ASP A 229 -1.56 -22.86 0.64
C ASP A 229 -1.05 -24.30 0.79
N ALA A 230 -0.21 -24.77 -0.16
CA ALA A 230 0.44 -26.06 -0.06
C ALA A 230 1.81 -26.12 -0.77
N LEU A 231 2.66 -27.01 -0.28
CA LEU A 231 4.00 -27.31 -0.83
C LEU A 231 4.08 -28.81 -1.12
N TYR A 232 4.46 -29.19 -2.34
CA TYR A 232 4.63 -30.60 -2.73
C TYR A 232 6.06 -30.85 -3.25
N PRO A 233 7.08 -30.93 -2.37
CA PRO A 233 8.48 -31.07 -2.78
C PRO A 233 8.74 -32.30 -3.66
N SER A 234 8.12 -33.44 -3.37
CA SER A 234 8.22 -34.68 -4.15
C SER A 234 7.62 -34.59 -5.56
N GLN A 235 6.82 -33.56 -5.85
CA GLN A 235 6.18 -33.35 -7.14
C GLN A 235 6.72 -32.11 -7.88
N ASN A 236 7.61 -31.33 -7.27
CA ASN A 236 8.02 -30.00 -7.76
C ASN A 236 6.80 -29.06 -8.01
N THR A 237 5.82 -29.08 -7.09
CA THR A 237 4.61 -28.24 -7.17
C THR A 237 4.52 -27.27 -5.98
N LEU A 238 4.15 -26.03 -6.27
CA LEU A 238 3.72 -24.99 -5.33
C LEU A 238 2.21 -24.75 -5.52
N GLU A 239 1.47 -24.46 -4.46
CA GLU A 239 0.07 -24.03 -4.52
C GLU A 239 -0.10 -22.69 -3.80
N VAL A 240 -0.67 -21.71 -4.51
CA VAL A 240 -0.90 -20.33 -4.07
C VAL A 240 -2.26 -19.89 -4.59
N GLY A 241 -3.18 -19.52 -3.70
CA GLY A 241 -4.56 -19.19 -4.08
C GLY A 241 -5.29 -20.40 -4.67
N ALA A 242 -5.88 -20.22 -5.84
CA ALA A 242 -6.46 -21.31 -6.63
C ALA A 242 -5.43 -22.01 -7.53
N THR A 243 -4.19 -21.52 -7.57
CA THR A 243 -3.20 -21.84 -8.61
C THR A 243 -2.18 -22.88 -8.15
N LYS A 244 -2.14 -24.04 -8.81
CA LYS A 244 -1.06 -25.05 -8.68
C LYS A 244 0.00 -24.86 -9.77
N LEU A 245 1.23 -24.50 -9.39
CA LEU A 245 2.33 -24.19 -10.29
C LEU A 245 3.45 -25.23 -10.21
N LYS A 246 4.02 -25.59 -11.37
CA LYS A 246 5.31 -26.30 -11.43
C LYS A 246 6.46 -25.32 -11.24
N VAL A 247 7.38 -25.70 -10.37
CA VAL A 247 8.53 -24.89 -9.94
C VAL A 247 9.81 -25.75 -9.92
N ASN A 248 10.98 -25.12 -9.87
CA ASN A 248 12.18 -25.86 -9.46
C ASN A 248 12.06 -26.19 -7.96
N GLY A 249 12.24 -27.46 -7.57
CA GLY A 249 12.13 -27.91 -6.17
C GLY A 249 13.04 -27.17 -5.19
N ALA A 250 14.16 -26.59 -5.65
CA ALA A 250 14.99 -25.70 -4.84
C ALA A 250 14.23 -24.45 -4.34
N LEU A 251 13.27 -23.93 -5.12
CA LEU A 251 12.42 -22.78 -4.74
C LEU A 251 11.39 -23.12 -3.65
N LEU A 252 11.14 -24.41 -3.36
CA LEU A 252 10.20 -24.84 -2.31
C LEU A 252 10.87 -24.89 -0.92
N GLN A 253 12.18 -25.07 -0.85
CA GLN A 253 12.93 -25.26 0.40
C GLN A 253 12.84 -24.09 1.41
N PRO A 254 12.85 -22.80 1.03
CA PRO A 254 12.77 -21.70 1.99
C PRO A 254 11.33 -21.36 2.41
N LEU A 255 10.30 -21.97 1.82
CA LEU A 255 8.91 -21.57 1.96
C LEU A 255 8.20 -22.23 3.16
N ARG A 256 7.12 -21.60 3.62
CA ARG A 256 6.17 -22.13 4.61
C ARG A 256 4.74 -21.98 4.11
N VAL A 257 3.86 -22.90 4.50
CA VAL A 257 2.40 -22.70 4.34
C VAL A 257 1.96 -21.48 5.17
N GLY A 258 1.00 -20.71 4.66
CA GLY A 258 0.54 -19.43 5.20
C GLY A 258 1.43 -18.22 4.85
N GLN A 259 2.64 -18.43 4.31
CA GLN A 259 3.54 -17.34 3.96
C GLN A 259 3.06 -16.58 2.73
N SER A 260 2.95 -15.25 2.83
CA SER A 260 2.69 -14.39 1.66
C SER A 260 3.90 -14.37 0.73
N VAL A 261 3.68 -14.62 -0.56
CA VAL A 261 4.71 -14.70 -1.60
C VAL A 261 4.32 -13.91 -2.85
N VAL A 262 5.32 -13.59 -3.67
CA VAL A 262 5.18 -13.17 -5.06
C VAL A 262 5.92 -14.19 -5.93
N VAL A 263 5.16 -14.94 -6.70
CA VAL A 263 5.66 -15.80 -7.78
C VAL A 263 5.87 -14.92 -9.00
N ARG A 264 7.03 -15.05 -9.67
CA ARG A 264 7.30 -14.42 -10.96
C ARG A 264 7.87 -15.42 -11.97
N GLY A 265 7.61 -15.17 -13.23
CA GLY A 265 8.24 -15.87 -14.36
C GLY A 265 7.64 -15.43 -15.68
N THR A 266 7.54 -16.37 -16.62
CA THR A 266 6.97 -16.10 -17.94
C THR A 266 6.09 -17.24 -18.42
N TYR A 267 5.09 -16.93 -19.24
CA TYR A 267 4.55 -17.94 -20.15
C TYR A 267 5.50 -18.07 -21.34
N THR A 268 5.79 -19.30 -21.76
CA THR A 268 6.47 -19.62 -23.02
C THR A 268 5.63 -20.67 -23.73
N ASP A 269 5.26 -20.44 -25.00
CA ASP A 269 4.44 -21.35 -25.82
C ASP A 269 3.14 -21.81 -25.13
N GLY A 270 2.50 -20.88 -24.42
CA GLY A 270 1.27 -21.11 -23.64
C GLY A 270 1.47 -21.75 -22.27
N GLN A 271 2.64 -22.32 -21.95
CA GLN A 271 2.91 -22.93 -20.66
C GLN A 271 3.52 -21.94 -19.66
N ALA A 272 3.04 -21.98 -18.42
CA ALA A 272 3.57 -21.18 -17.31
C ALA A 272 4.90 -21.74 -16.80
N ARG A 273 5.97 -20.94 -16.87
CA ARG A 273 7.28 -21.22 -16.27
C ARG A 273 7.53 -20.28 -15.10
N VAL A 274 7.57 -20.81 -13.89
CA VAL A 274 8.02 -20.07 -12.71
C VAL A 274 9.55 -19.92 -12.75
N GLU A 275 10.03 -18.71 -12.50
CA GLU A 275 11.45 -18.35 -12.52
C GLU A 275 11.93 -17.93 -11.12
N SER A 276 11.05 -17.36 -10.28
CA SER A 276 11.31 -17.10 -8.87
C SER A 276 10.04 -17.16 -8.01
N VAL A 277 10.23 -17.47 -6.72
CA VAL A 277 9.20 -17.31 -5.68
C VAL A 277 9.87 -16.56 -4.54
N THR A 278 9.49 -15.31 -4.32
CA THR A 278 10.03 -14.46 -3.25
C THR A 278 8.99 -14.27 -2.15
N PRO A 279 9.36 -14.18 -0.87
CA PRO A 279 8.46 -13.64 0.15
C PRO A 279 7.91 -12.28 -0.30
N ALA A 280 6.65 -12.00 0.00
CA ALA A 280 6.09 -10.67 -0.23
C ALA A 280 6.81 -9.66 0.68
N ALA A 281 7.06 -8.46 0.17
CA ALA A 281 7.62 -7.39 1.00
C ALA A 281 6.62 -7.04 2.10
N LEU A 282 7.01 -7.20 3.36
CA LEU A 282 6.17 -6.80 4.48
C LEU A 282 5.96 -5.28 4.43
N ALA A 283 4.71 -4.84 4.50
CA ALA A 283 4.39 -3.44 4.74
C ALA A 283 4.52 -3.10 6.24
N ALA A 284 4.25 -1.85 6.62
CA ALA A 284 4.23 -1.41 8.02
C ALA A 284 5.49 -1.84 8.80
N GLN A 285 6.67 -1.45 8.31
CA GLN A 285 7.96 -1.92 8.85
C GLN A 285 8.50 -1.02 9.97
N ASP A 286 8.38 0.29 9.79
CA ASP A 286 9.04 1.29 10.61
C ASP A 286 8.25 1.52 11.91
N VAL A 287 8.77 1.03 13.04
CA VAL A 287 8.07 1.06 14.34
C VAL A 287 7.78 2.50 14.78
N GLY A 288 6.54 2.75 15.20
CA GLY A 288 6.03 4.08 15.53
C GLY A 288 5.41 4.86 14.37
N ASN A 289 5.57 4.42 13.11
CA ASN A 289 4.87 5.06 11.99
C ASN A 289 3.35 4.89 12.07
N ARG A 290 2.62 5.90 11.60
CA ARG A 290 1.18 5.83 11.36
C ARG A 290 0.90 4.87 10.21
N VAL A 291 -0.15 4.06 10.32
CA VAL A 291 -0.65 3.22 9.24
C VAL A 291 -2.09 3.60 8.89
N SER A 292 -2.36 3.72 7.60
CA SER A 292 -3.71 3.73 7.01
C SER A 292 -3.78 2.58 6.00
N LEU A 293 -4.72 1.66 6.16
CA LEU A 293 -4.82 0.46 5.33
C LEU A 293 -6.28 0.20 4.95
N VAL A 294 -6.57 0.04 3.65
CA VAL A 294 -7.88 -0.44 3.16
C VAL A 294 -7.71 -1.83 2.56
N GLY A 295 -8.54 -2.79 3.00
CA GLY A 295 -8.45 -4.17 2.54
C GLY A 295 -9.47 -5.11 3.17
N TYR A 296 -9.45 -6.36 2.72
CA TYR A 296 -10.22 -7.43 3.33
C TYR A 296 -9.51 -7.99 4.55
N LEU A 297 -10.28 -8.36 5.58
CA LEU A 297 -9.81 -9.15 6.71
C LEU A 297 -9.65 -10.61 6.31
N ALA A 298 -8.48 -11.17 6.64
CA ALA A 298 -8.17 -12.60 6.64
C ALA A 298 -7.84 -13.04 8.07
N ARG A 299 -7.79 -14.36 8.33
CA ARG A 299 -7.43 -14.88 9.65
C ARG A 299 -5.97 -15.33 9.66
N GLY A 300 -5.18 -14.74 10.55
CA GLY A 300 -3.81 -15.19 10.85
C GLY A 300 -3.73 -15.88 12.21
N ASP A 301 -2.56 -16.47 12.48
CA ASP A 301 -2.28 -17.32 13.64
C ASP A 301 -2.81 -16.77 14.98
N ASN A 302 -2.58 -15.47 15.22
CA ASN A 302 -2.86 -14.82 16.51
C ASN A 302 -3.95 -13.73 16.45
N GLY A 303 -4.67 -13.59 15.33
CA GLY A 303 -5.66 -12.51 15.19
C GLY A 303 -6.19 -12.33 13.77
N TRP A 304 -6.65 -11.12 13.46
CA TRP A 304 -6.96 -10.71 12.10
C TRP A 304 -5.69 -10.25 11.37
N THR A 305 -5.66 -10.48 10.06
CA THR A 305 -4.61 -10.00 9.17
C THR A 305 -5.25 -9.31 7.97
N THR A 306 -4.52 -8.43 7.32
CA THR A 306 -4.91 -7.84 6.03
C THR A 306 -3.67 -7.32 5.31
N HIS A 307 -3.55 -7.57 4.00
CA HIS A 307 -2.32 -7.32 3.23
C HIS A 307 -1.04 -7.92 3.83
N GLY A 308 -1.15 -9.02 4.59
CA GLY A 308 -0.04 -9.62 5.33
C GLY A 308 0.38 -8.88 6.61
N VAL A 309 -0.25 -7.74 6.92
CA VAL A 309 -0.09 -7.04 8.20
C VAL A 309 -0.97 -7.70 9.25
N SER A 310 -0.41 -7.97 10.44
CA SER A 310 -1.14 -8.50 11.59
C SER A 310 -1.76 -7.36 12.41
N LEU A 311 -3.04 -7.51 12.75
CA LEU A 311 -3.82 -6.53 13.50
C LEU A 311 -3.85 -6.89 14.99
N VAL A 312 -3.60 -5.90 15.85
CA VAL A 312 -3.68 -6.02 17.31
C VAL A 312 -4.67 -4.99 17.82
N GLU A 313 -5.92 -5.41 18.03
CA GLU A 313 -6.98 -4.63 18.67
C GLU A 313 -6.79 -4.54 20.20
N GLY A 314 -7.54 -3.64 20.83
CA GLY A 314 -7.63 -3.53 22.28
C GLY A 314 -8.94 -2.86 22.74
N SER A 315 -9.08 -2.65 24.05
CA SER A 315 -10.27 -2.03 24.69
C SER A 315 -10.58 -0.59 24.26
N HIS A 316 -9.70 0.02 23.44
CA HIS A 316 -9.82 1.38 22.94
C HIS A 316 -9.89 1.44 21.41
N THR A 317 -9.96 0.30 20.71
CA THR A 317 -10.18 0.28 19.26
C THR A 317 -11.58 0.80 18.95
N LEU A 318 -11.65 1.87 18.17
CA LEU A 318 -12.90 2.46 17.69
C LEU A 318 -13.43 1.65 16.51
N TYR A 319 -14.74 1.37 16.50
CA TYR A 319 -15.42 0.75 15.37
C TYR A 319 -16.40 1.74 14.75
N GLU A 320 -16.31 1.93 13.43
CA GLU A 320 -17.09 2.89 12.66
C GLU A 320 -17.89 2.16 11.58
N ASN A 321 -19.15 2.58 11.37
CA ASN A 321 -20.08 1.94 10.43
C ASN A 321 -20.29 0.42 10.66
N GLY A 322 -20.00 -0.09 11.86
CA GLY A 322 -20.12 -1.48 12.28
C GLY A 322 -19.55 -1.65 13.70
N ASP A 323 -19.36 -2.89 14.15
CA ASP A 323 -18.79 -3.22 15.47
C ASP A 323 -17.83 -4.41 15.40
N ALA A 324 -17.22 -4.78 16.53
CA ALA A 324 -16.26 -5.88 16.62
C ALA A 324 -16.80 -7.24 16.09
N ALA A 325 -18.11 -7.49 16.14
CA ALA A 325 -18.70 -8.71 15.61
C ALA A 325 -18.81 -8.72 14.07
N ASP A 326 -18.71 -7.57 13.40
CA ASP A 326 -18.59 -7.45 11.93
C ASP A 326 -17.15 -7.73 11.42
N MET A 327 -16.16 -7.89 12.32
CA MET A 327 -14.84 -8.44 11.96
C MET A 327 -14.96 -9.94 11.65
N ARG A 328 -14.97 -10.25 10.36
CA ARG A 328 -15.13 -11.60 9.80
C ARG A 328 -14.19 -11.75 8.60
N ALA A 329 -13.79 -12.98 8.28
CA ALA A 329 -12.98 -13.22 7.08
C ALA A 329 -13.78 -12.79 5.84
N GLY A 330 -13.18 -11.99 4.96
CA GLY A 330 -13.85 -11.39 3.81
C GLY A 330 -14.62 -10.08 4.10
N SER A 331 -14.64 -9.56 5.33
CA SER A 331 -15.11 -8.19 5.60
C SER A 331 -14.13 -7.16 5.01
N MET A 332 -14.62 -6.23 4.19
CA MET A 332 -13.84 -5.07 3.73
C MET A 332 -13.82 -3.99 4.83
N VAL A 333 -12.62 -3.53 5.18
CA VAL A 333 -12.40 -2.51 6.21
C VAL A 333 -11.38 -1.46 5.77
N ALA A 334 -11.45 -0.29 6.40
CA ALA A 334 -10.31 0.60 6.59
C ALA A 334 -9.78 0.43 8.02
N ILE A 335 -8.47 0.55 8.19
CA ILE A 335 -7.76 0.43 9.46
C ILE A 335 -6.87 1.66 9.64
N SER A 336 -6.99 2.33 10.79
CA SER A 336 -6.01 3.32 11.25
C SER A 336 -5.29 2.80 12.50
N GLY A 337 -3.99 3.08 12.60
CA GLY A 337 -3.20 2.62 13.74
C GLY A 337 -1.73 3.00 13.68
N GLN A 338 -0.91 2.30 14.48
CA GLN A 338 0.53 2.50 14.57
C GLN A 338 1.31 1.19 14.44
N VAL A 339 2.47 1.22 13.78
CA VAL A 339 3.38 0.08 13.70
C VAL A 339 3.94 -0.25 15.08
N LYS A 340 3.61 -1.44 15.60
CA LYS A 340 4.10 -1.97 16.89
C LYS A 340 5.40 -2.77 16.73
N ALA A 341 5.49 -3.50 15.63
CA ALA A 341 6.66 -4.26 15.18
C ALA A 341 6.55 -4.41 13.65
N PRO A 342 7.63 -4.79 12.93
CA PRO A 342 7.57 -4.94 11.47
C PRO A 342 6.46 -5.92 11.04
N GLY A 343 5.47 -5.41 10.28
CA GLY A 343 4.30 -6.18 9.84
C GLY A 343 3.20 -6.35 10.91
N VAL A 344 3.27 -5.65 12.04
CA VAL A 344 2.29 -5.73 13.14
C VAL A 344 1.81 -4.33 13.55
N VAL A 345 0.50 -4.09 13.48
CA VAL A 345 -0.13 -2.80 13.76
C VAL A 345 -1.04 -2.88 14.98
N THR A 346 -0.85 -1.96 15.93
CA THR A 346 -1.86 -1.68 16.97
C THR A 346 -3.00 -0.91 16.32
N VAL A 347 -4.22 -1.43 16.40
CA VAL A 347 -5.40 -0.88 15.73
C VAL A 347 -6.09 0.16 16.62
N GLU A 348 -6.18 1.39 16.12
CA GLU A 348 -6.87 2.50 16.77
C GLU A 348 -8.31 2.64 16.26
N SER A 349 -8.54 2.48 14.95
CA SER A 349 -9.89 2.42 14.39
C SER A 349 -10.06 1.39 13.28
N VAL A 350 -11.28 0.88 13.15
CA VAL A 350 -11.77 -0.02 12.11
C VAL A 350 -13.05 0.56 11.51
N THR A 351 -13.00 0.99 10.25
CA THR A 351 -14.17 1.48 9.51
C THR A 351 -14.70 0.38 8.60
N PHE A 352 -15.97 0.00 8.74
CA PHE A 352 -16.61 -1.04 7.92
C PHE A 352 -17.34 -0.46 6.70
N ARG A 353 -17.80 -1.36 5.82
CA ARG A 353 -18.66 -1.06 4.65
C ARG A 353 -17.98 -0.12 3.64
N VAL A 354 -16.65 -0.18 3.62
CA VAL A 354 -15.74 0.61 2.80
C VAL A 354 -15.78 0.19 1.33
N ASN A 355 -15.84 1.15 0.42
CA ASN A 355 -15.52 0.97 -1.00
C ASN A 355 -14.13 1.58 -1.27
N PRO A 356 -13.10 0.80 -1.68
CA PRO A 356 -11.73 1.30 -1.78
C PRO A 356 -11.57 2.46 -2.78
N MET A 357 -12.37 2.49 -3.84
CA MET A 357 -12.23 3.46 -4.94
C MET A 357 -12.62 4.90 -4.57
N ASP A 358 -13.41 5.09 -3.50
CA ASP A 358 -13.92 6.41 -3.05
C ASP A 358 -13.85 6.63 -1.52
N PHE A 359 -13.35 5.65 -0.75
CA PHE A 359 -13.21 5.76 0.71
C PHE A 359 -12.50 7.03 1.17
N ASP A 360 -13.19 7.79 2.01
CA ASP A 360 -12.76 9.05 2.62
C ASP A 360 -12.24 10.11 1.62
N LEU A 361 -12.55 9.95 0.32
CA LEU A 361 -12.04 10.83 -0.72
C LEU A 361 -12.71 12.21 -0.63
N PRO A 362 -11.98 13.30 -0.28
CA PRO A 362 -12.63 14.58 -0.07
C PRO A 362 -13.25 15.10 -1.37
N ALA A 363 -14.45 15.67 -1.25
CA ALA A 363 -15.20 16.21 -2.37
C ALA A 363 -14.36 17.24 -3.14
N LEU A 364 -14.45 17.23 -4.47
CA LEU A 364 -13.84 18.27 -5.28
C LEU A 364 -14.49 19.61 -4.93
N PRO A 365 -13.71 20.70 -4.73
CA PRO A 365 -14.27 22.04 -4.61
C PRO A 365 -15.17 22.32 -5.82
N GLN A 366 -16.43 22.68 -5.56
CA GLN A 366 -17.30 23.13 -6.63
C GLN A 366 -16.73 24.44 -7.19
N MET A 367 -16.11 24.38 -8.37
CA MET A 367 -15.82 25.58 -9.15
C MET A 367 -17.16 26.29 -9.35
N ALA A 368 -17.29 27.51 -8.82
CA ALA A 368 -18.58 28.14 -8.68
C ALA A 368 -19.29 28.27 -10.03
N GLN A 369 -20.45 27.62 -10.17
CA GLN A 369 -21.30 27.70 -11.36
C GLN A 369 -22.02 29.07 -11.49
N GLY A 370 -21.43 30.12 -10.91
CA GLY A 370 -21.86 31.52 -11.00
C GLY A 370 -21.09 32.35 -12.03
N ALA A 371 -20.13 31.78 -12.75
CA ALA A 371 -19.44 32.40 -13.89
C ALA A 371 -20.05 31.99 -15.26
N ARG A 372 -21.34 31.64 -15.27
CA ARG A 372 -22.18 31.44 -16.46
C ARG A 372 -23.54 32.13 -16.28
N GLY A 373 -23.48 33.42 -15.97
CA GLY A 373 -24.59 34.35 -16.09
C GLY A 373 -24.19 35.48 -17.06
N ASP A 374 -25.14 35.88 -17.89
CA ASP A 374 -25.30 37.23 -18.44
C ASP A 374 -24.09 37.83 -19.21
N TRP A 375 -23.79 37.24 -20.37
CA TRP A 375 -23.11 37.94 -21.48
C TRP A 375 -24.05 38.20 -22.67
N GLU A 376 -25.37 38.23 -22.43
CA GLU A 376 -26.39 38.43 -23.45
C GLU A 376 -27.13 39.76 -23.22
N GLN A 377 -26.81 40.75 -24.05
CA GLN A 377 -27.44 42.08 -24.19
C GLN A 377 -27.73 42.88 -22.90
N SER A 378 -26.75 43.70 -22.49
CA SER A 378 -27.02 45.01 -21.89
C SER A 378 -26.41 46.13 -22.76
N GLU A 379 -27.18 46.62 -23.73
CA GLU A 379 -26.85 47.86 -24.43
C GLU A 379 -27.05 49.04 -23.47
N ASN A 380 -25.95 49.61 -22.96
CA ASN A 380 -26.00 50.89 -22.27
C ASN A 380 -24.64 51.61 -22.43
N GLU A 381 -24.67 52.83 -22.96
CA GLU A 381 -23.46 53.58 -23.31
C GLU A 381 -22.85 54.24 -22.06
N GLY A 382 -21.96 53.51 -21.39
CA GLY A 382 -21.10 54.01 -20.32
C GLY A 382 -19.67 54.25 -20.82
N GLU A 383 -19.11 55.41 -20.50
CA GLU A 383 -17.84 55.91 -21.05
C GLU A 383 -16.67 54.92 -20.87
N ARG A 384 -15.94 54.64 -21.97
CA ARG A 384 -14.70 53.85 -21.90
C ARG A 384 -13.57 54.70 -21.28
N PRO A 385 -12.87 54.22 -20.23
CA PRO A 385 -11.66 54.88 -19.78
C PRO A 385 -10.54 54.74 -20.83
N GLU A 386 -9.87 55.83 -21.16
CA GLU A 386 -8.70 55.80 -22.06
C GLU A 386 -7.51 55.12 -21.37
N VAL A 387 -7.17 53.91 -21.81
CA VAL A 387 -5.94 53.22 -21.38
C VAL A 387 -4.76 53.78 -22.17
N ASN A 388 -4.25 54.92 -21.70
CA ASN A 388 -3.05 55.57 -22.25
C ASN A 388 -1.86 54.60 -22.16
N SER A 389 -1.45 54.07 -23.31
CA SER A 389 -0.46 53.00 -23.43
C SER A 389 0.90 53.60 -23.77
N PRO A 390 1.90 53.55 -22.89
CA PRO A 390 3.22 54.10 -23.19
C PRO A 390 3.89 53.27 -24.29
N GLU A 391 4.27 53.94 -25.38
CA GLU A 391 4.97 53.33 -26.50
C GLU A 391 6.41 53.00 -26.11
N ILE A 392 6.76 51.71 -26.09
CA ILE A 392 8.10 51.23 -25.75
C ILE A 392 8.86 50.97 -27.04
N GLU A 393 9.75 51.90 -27.41
CA GLU A 393 10.72 51.68 -28.48
C GLU A 393 11.54 50.41 -28.22
N ARG A 394 11.67 49.56 -29.23
CA ARG A 394 12.50 48.36 -29.18
C ARG A 394 13.85 48.66 -29.84
N PRO A 395 14.98 48.52 -29.14
CA PRO A 395 16.28 48.61 -29.80
C PRO A 395 16.49 47.40 -30.71
N ASP A 396 16.92 47.65 -31.95
CA ASP A 396 17.31 46.58 -32.87
C ASP A 396 18.57 45.86 -32.38
N VAL A 397 18.55 44.53 -32.46
CA VAL A 397 19.68 43.67 -32.09
C VAL A 397 20.02 42.76 -33.27
N GLU A 398 21.07 43.11 -34.00
CA GLU A 398 21.60 42.26 -35.07
C GLU A 398 22.08 40.92 -34.51
N ARG A 399 21.75 39.83 -35.21
CA ARG A 399 22.26 38.49 -34.89
C ARG A 399 23.45 38.16 -35.80
N PRO A 400 24.63 37.82 -35.28
CA PRO A 400 25.73 37.34 -36.10
C PRO A 400 25.43 35.94 -36.66
N GLU A 401 25.69 35.72 -37.95
CA GLU A 401 25.67 34.39 -38.55
C GLU A 401 26.86 33.55 -38.04
N VAL A 402 26.58 32.47 -37.31
CA VAL A 402 27.57 31.42 -37.02
C VAL A 402 27.32 30.25 -37.95
N ARG A 403 28.19 30.06 -38.94
CA ARG A 403 28.14 28.93 -39.87
C ARG A 403 28.99 27.77 -39.33
N PRO A 404 28.44 26.57 -39.09
CA PRO A 404 29.25 25.43 -38.69
C PRO A 404 30.11 24.95 -39.87
N GLN A 405 31.42 24.87 -39.67
CA GLN A 405 32.30 24.16 -40.58
C GLN A 405 32.10 22.65 -40.38
N VAL A 406 31.79 21.94 -41.46
CA VAL A 406 31.73 20.47 -41.48
C VAL A 406 32.96 19.98 -42.21
N GLU A 407 34.00 19.62 -41.45
CA GLU A 407 35.14 18.89 -42.03
C GLU A 407 34.69 17.49 -42.43
N ARG A 408 35.06 17.09 -43.64
CA ARG A 408 34.68 15.81 -44.25
C ARG A 408 35.86 14.84 -44.07
N PRO A 409 35.67 13.66 -43.45
CA PRO A 409 36.75 12.70 -43.32
C PRO A 409 37.18 12.22 -44.70
N GLU A 410 38.50 12.17 -44.92
CA GLU A 410 39.09 11.63 -46.15
C GLU A 410 38.91 10.11 -46.21
N ILE A 411 38.61 9.60 -47.41
CA ILE A 411 38.61 8.16 -47.69
C ILE A 411 39.96 7.86 -48.33
N LEU A 412 40.75 7.01 -47.68
CA LEU A 412 41.98 6.45 -48.25
C LEU A 412 41.61 5.26 -49.12
N ASP A 413 41.48 5.51 -50.42
CA ASP A 413 41.59 4.44 -51.42
C ASP A 413 43.05 3.94 -51.44
N GLY A 414 43.24 2.63 -51.50
CA GLY A 414 44.56 1.99 -51.56
C GLY A 414 44.53 0.74 -52.44
N ASP A 415 45.54 0.62 -53.30
CA ASP A 415 45.84 -0.55 -54.14
C ASP A 415 46.38 -1.75 -53.34
#